data_AF-A0AAW9QQT4-F1
#
_entry.id   AF-A0AAW9QQT4-F1
#
_cell.length_a   1.000
_cell.length_b   1.000
_cell.length_c   1.000
_cell.angle_alpha   90.00
_cell.angle_beta   90.00
_cell.angle_gamma   90.00
#
_symmetry.space_group_name_H-M   'P 1'
#
loop_
_entity.id
_entity.type
_entity.pdbx_description
1 polymer ?
#
loop_
_entity_poly.entity_id
_entity_poly.type
_entity_poly.pdbx_seq_one_letter_code
_entity_poly.pdbx_strand_id
1 'polypeptide(L)'
;MKVIVQRIELSSTDINNIFNVFVLLDSQKCRFELTVEIDKIGDRELQRISTDRVFDNLFKYDIAIHSRICKLVSAVYNRESIDLPSDVGELEVDRDKPRPSDQYISATEAGFAAAMRLHDNNLTENLSIEEETSRQS
;
A
#
# COMPACT_ATOMS: atom_id res chain seq x y z
N MET A 1 16.75 14.64 1.31
CA MET A 1 16.44 13.29 0.80
C MET A 1 15.33 13.44 -0.20
N LYS A 2 15.61 13.16 -1.48
CA LYS A 2 14.64 13.36 -2.56
C LYS A 2 13.50 12.35 -2.44
N VAL A 3 12.26 12.80 -2.65
CA VAL A 3 11.05 11.99 -2.51
C VAL A 3 10.35 11.92 -3.87
N ILE A 4 10.25 10.72 -4.43
CA ILE A 4 9.63 10.49 -5.74
C ILE A 4 8.56 9.42 -5.62
N VAL A 5 7.31 9.73 -5.94
CA VAL A 5 6.24 8.73 -6.05
C VAL A 5 6.39 8.00 -7.38
N GLN A 6 6.58 6.68 -7.33
CA GLN A 6 6.85 5.87 -8.52
C GLN A 6 5.58 5.25 -9.09
N ARG A 7 4.71 4.73 -8.22
CA ARG A 7 3.47 4.05 -8.59
C ARG A 7 2.47 4.12 -7.45
N ILE A 8 1.19 4.11 -7.79
CA ILE A 8 0.07 4.03 -6.86
C ILE A 8 -0.84 2.91 -7.36
N GLU A 9 -1.11 1.92 -6.52
CA GLU A 9 -1.86 0.72 -6.88
C GLU A 9 -3.04 0.55 -5.92
N LEU A 10 -4.24 0.30 -6.43
CA LEU A 10 -5.38 -0.08 -5.59
C LEU A 10 -5.14 -1.48 -5.02
N SER A 11 -5.28 -1.64 -3.71
CA SER A 11 -5.26 -2.96 -3.08
C SER A 11 -6.55 -3.69 -3.42
N SER A 12 -6.46 -4.91 -3.93
CA SER A 12 -7.61 -5.74 -4.36
C SER A 12 -8.45 -6.30 -3.20
N THR A 13 -8.33 -5.73 -2.00
CA THR A 13 -9.18 -6.05 -0.86
C THR A 13 -10.48 -5.26 -0.98
N ASP A 14 -11.53 -5.93 -1.46
CA ASP A 14 -12.85 -5.43 -1.91
C ASP A 14 -13.64 -4.48 -0.97
N ILE A 15 -13.12 -4.13 0.21
CA ILE A 15 -13.91 -3.54 1.29
C ILE A 15 -13.51 -2.10 1.58
N ASN A 16 -12.24 -1.72 1.36
CA ASN A 16 -11.73 -0.41 1.75
C ASN A 16 -10.88 0.13 0.59
N ASN A 17 -11.13 1.36 0.13
CA ASN A 17 -10.37 2.02 -0.95
C ASN A 17 -8.91 2.27 -0.53
N ILE A 18 -8.15 1.18 -0.40
CA ILE A 18 -6.79 1.15 0.08
C ILE A 18 -5.87 1.26 -1.12
N PHE A 19 -4.89 2.15 -1.03
CA PHE A 19 -3.90 2.43 -2.05
C PHE A 19 -2.51 2.11 -1.50
N ASN A 20 -1.79 1.26 -2.21
CA ASN A 20 -0.37 1.04 -2.02
C ASN A 20 0.39 2.14 -2.77
N VAL A 21 1.04 3.02 -2.02
CA VAL A 21 1.85 4.12 -2.55
C VAL A 21 3.32 3.73 -2.46
N PHE A 22 3.98 3.65 -3.60
CA PHE A 22 5.40 3.31 -3.67
C PHE A 22 6.23 4.55 -3.91
N VAL A 23 7.11 4.84 -2.96
CA VAL A 23 7.92 6.06 -2.91
C VAL A 23 9.38 5.68 -2.93
N LEU A 24 10.16 6.36 -3.77
CA LEU A 24 11.61 6.32 -3.77
C LEU A 24 12.13 7.48 -2.91
N LEU A 25 12.83 7.16 -1.83
CA LEU A 25 13.51 8.08 -0.92
C LEU A 25 15.02 7.98 -1.16
N ASP A 26 15.58 8.95 -1.89
CA ASP A 26 16.92 8.86 -2.50
C ASP A 26 17.07 7.56 -3.33
N SER A 27 17.62 6.49 -2.73
CA SER A 27 17.81 5.17 -3.37
C SER A 27 16.99 4.05 -2.71
N GLN A 28 16.20 4.37 -1.68
CA GLN A 28 15.41 3.38 -0.93
C GLN A 28 13.97 3.36 -1.43
N LYS A 29 13.45 2.18 -1.73
CA LYS A 29 12.04 1.98 -2.08
C LYS A 29 11.24 1.72 -0.81
N CYS A 30 10.23 2.53 -0.58
CA CYS A 30 9.28 2.40 0.51
C CYS A 30 7.88 2.16 -0.06
N ARG A 31 7.06 1.41 0.68
CA ARG A 31 5.64 1.22 0.42
C ARG A 31 4.86 1.76 1.61
N PHE A 32 3.86 2.58 1.34
CA PHE A 32 2.92 3.07 2.32
C PHE A 32 1.51 2.66 1.94
N GLU A 33 0.66 2.49 2.94
CA GLU A 33 -0.75 2.19 2.80
C GLU A 33 -1.57 3.44 3.15
N LEU A 34 -2.35 3.90 2.18
CA LEU A 34 -3.25 5.05 2.34
C LEU A 34 -4.67 4.59 2.01
N THR A 35 -5.64 4.96 2.85
CA THR A 35 -7.05 4.60 2.67
C THR A 35 -7.85 5.85 2.35
N VAL A 36 -8.70 5.77 1.32
CA VAL A 36 -9.68 6.81 0.99
C VAL A 36 -11.03 6.45 1.59
N GLU A 37 -11.50 7.29 2.49
CA GLU A 37 -12.81 7.22 3.14
C GLU A 37 -13.70 8.34 2.63
N ILE A 38 -15.00 8.07 2.48
CA ILE A 38 -16.00 9.09 2.13
C ILE A 38 -16.90 9.30 3.34
N ASP A 39 -16.77 10.48 3.95
CA ASP A 39 -17.62 10.93 5.04
C ASP A 39 -18.79 11.74 4.47
N LYS A 40 -20.01 11.45 4.92
CA LYS A 40 -21.20 12.23 4.54
C LYS A 40 -21.57 13.22 5.63
N ILE A 41 -21.56 14.51 5.31
CA ILE A 41 -22.00 15.59 6.21
C ILE A 41 -23.19 16.32 5.58
N GLY A 42 -24.38 16.01 6.07
CA GLY A 42 -25.64 16.47 5.46
C GLY A 42 -25.78 15.93 4.05
N ASP A 43 -25.87 16.83 3.07
CA ASP A 43 -25.97 16.50 1.64
C ASP A 43 -24.61 16.55 0.91
N ARG A 44 -23.50 16.69 1.63
CA ARG A 44 -22.15 16.76 1.05
C ARG A 44 -21.34 15.51 1.37
N GLU A 45 -20.59 15.03 0.39
CA GLU A 45 -19.59 13.99 0.55
C GLU A 45 -18.21 14.65 0.68
N LEU A 46 -17.48 14.24 1.70
CA LEU A 46 -16.13 14.70 2.00
C LEU A 46 -15.19 13.51 1.88
N GLN A 47 -14.19 13.65 1.02
CA GLN A 47 -13.13 12.68 0.89
C GLN A 47 -12.08 12.89 1.99
N ARG A 48 -11.84 11.85 2.78
CA ARG A 48 -10.80 11.79 3.80
C ARG A 48 -9.75 10.76 3.40
N ILE A 49 -8.48 11.11 3.59
CA ILE A 49 -7.35 10.19 3.38
C ILE A 49 -6.76 9.85 4.74
N SER A 50 -6.82 8.57 5.09
CA SER A 50 -6.20 7.99 6.27
C SER A 50 -4.85 7.41 5.88
N THR A 51 -3.79 7.81 6.57
CA THR A 51 -2.40 7.42 6.31
C THR A 51 -1.93 6.40 7.35
N ASP A 52 -1.07 5.47 6.95
CA ASP A 52 -0.44 4.57 7.91
C ASP A 52 0.52 5.32 8.86
N ARG A 53 0.80 4.73 10.01
CA ARG A 53 1.65 5.33 11.04
C ARG A 53 3.09 5.55 10.58
N VAL A 54 3.59 4.74 9.65
CA VAL A 54 4.97 4.85 9.15
C VAL A 54 5.09 6.08 8.25
N PHE A 55 4.10 6.29 7.38
CA PHE A 55 3.97 7.47 6.54
C PHE A 55 3.90 8.74 7.39
N ASP A 56 3.00 8.78 8.38
CA ASP A 56 2.87 9.95 9.24
C ASP A 56 4.14 10.22 10.03
N ASN A 57 4.80 9.20 10.57
CA ASN A 57 6.05 9.39 11.30
C ASN A 57 7.18 9.92 10.42
N LEU A 58 7.21 9.54 9.15
CA LEU A 58 8.21 9.99 8.19
C LEU A 58 7.96 11.42 7.73
N PHE A 59 6.70 11.78 7.45
CA PHE A 59 6.35 13.07 6.84
C PHE A 59 5.69 14.07 7.81
N LYS A 60 5.61 13.78 9.12
CA LYS A 60 4.94 14.64 10.12
C LYS A 60 5.40 16.10 10.14
N TYR A 61 6.65 16.38 9.78
CA TYR A 61 7.21 17.73 9.76
C TYR A 61 7.21 18.35 8.35
N ASP A 62 7.04 17.52 7.32
CA ASP A 62 7.07 17.91 5.91
C ASP A 62 5.65 17.89 5.35
N ILE A 63 4.79 18.74 5.93
CA ILE A 63 3.36 18.83 5.62
C ILE A 63 3.11 19.04 4.12
N ALA A 64 4.00 19.77 3.44
CA ALA A 64 3.91 19.99 1.99
C ALA A 64 4.07 18.69 1.19
N ILE A 65 5.01 17.82 1.57
CA ILE A 65 5.24 16.52 0.92
C ILE A 65 4.10 15.57 1.26
N HIS A 66 3.71 15.50 2.54
CA HIS A 66 2.56 14.72 3.02
C HIS A 66 1.30 15.05 2.18
N SER A 67 0.96 16.34 2.09
CA SER A 67 -0.20 16.82 1.33
C SER A 67 -0.11 16.50 -0.17
N ARG A 68 1.07 16.62 -0.79
CA ARG A 68 1.25 16.30 -2.21
C ARG A 68 0.99 14.83 -2.51
N ILE A 69 1.50 13.93 -1.69
CA ILE A 69 1.28 12.49 -1.86
C ILE A 69 -0.21 12.16 -1.68
N CYS A 70 -0.86 12.72 -0.65
CA CYS A 70 -2.30 12.57 -0.45
C CYS A 70 -3.12 13.08 -1.65
N LYS A 71 -2.73 14.22 -2.25
CA LYS A 71 -3.38 14.73 -3.47
C LYS A 71 -3.23 13.79 -4.66
N LEU A 72 -2.07 13.15 -4.83
CA LEU A 72 -1.89 12.14 -5.88
C LEU A 72 -2.82 10.94 -5.68
N VAL A 73 -2.94 10.44 -4.45
CA VAL A 73 -3.89 9.35 -4.13
C VAL A 73 -5.33 9.79 -4.38
N SER A 74 -5.68 11.03 -4.00
CA SER A 74 -7.01 11.59 -4.28
C SER A 74 -7.32 11.63 -5.78
N ALA A 75 -6.38 12.10 -6.59
CA ALA A 75 -6.52 12.15 -8.04
C ALA A 75 -6.74 10.75 -8.63
N VAL A 76 -5.97 9.75 -8.19
CA VAL A 76 -6.16 8.34 -8.62
C VAL A 76 -7.54 7.82 -8.23
N TYR A 77 -7.98 8.07 -6.99
CA TYR A 77 -9.30 7.67 -6.53
C TYR A 77 -10.42 8.28 -7.38
N ASN A 78 -10.30 9.57 -7.71
CA ASN A 78 -11.25 10.29 -8.56
C ASN A 78 -11.10 10.00 -10.06
N ARG A 79 -10.25 9.02 -10.44
CA ARG A 79 -9.96 8.62 -11.83
C ARG A 79 -9.40 9.77 -12.68
N GLU A 80 -8.71 10.71 -12.03
CA GLU A 80 -7.98 11.78 -12.70
C GLU A 80 -6.65 11.24 -13.24
N SER A 81 -6.20 11.81 -14.36
CA SER A 81 -4.89 11.48 -14.92
C SER A 81 -3.78 12.05 -14.04
N ILE A 82 -2.80 11.23 -13.69
CA ILE A 82 -1.58 11.65 -12.98
C ILE A 82 -0.34 11.27 -13.77
N ASP A 83 0.68 12.10 -13.71
CA ASP A 83 1.99 11.82 -14.29
C ASP A 83 2.87 11.12 -13.25
N LEU A 84 3.25 9.88 -13.51
CA LEU A 84 4.20 9.12 -12.69
C LEU A 84 5.39 8.65 -13.53
N PRO A 85 6.61 8.64 -12.97
CA PRO A 85 6.96 9.01 -11.60
C PRO A 85 6.87 10.53 -11.33
N SER A 86 6.41 10.91 -10.13
CA SER A 86 6.24 12.31 -9.72
C SER A 86 7.23 12.69 -8.63
N ASP A 87 8.00 13.76 -8.87
CA ASP A 87 8.84 14.41 -7.84
C ASP A 87 7.95 15.22 -6.90
N VAL A 88 7.95 14.88 -5.61
CA VAL A 88 7.11 15.57 -4.61
C VAL A 88 7.90 16.50 -3.69
N GLY A 89 9.24 16.54 -3.83
CA GLY A 89 10.13 17.45 -3.11
C GLY A 89 11.29 16.75 -2.40
N GLU A 90 11.93 17.48 -1.49
CA GLU A 90 13.05 17.00 -0.68
C GLU A 90 12.68 17.00 0.80
N LEU A 91 12.80 15.84 1.45
CA LEU A 91 12.66 15.69 2.90
C LEU A 91 13.93 16.16 3.61
N GLU A 92 13.79 17.08 4.55
CA GLU A 92 14.89 17.51 5.41
C GLU A 92 15.13 16.46 6.50
N VAL A 93 16.12 15.59 6.30
CA VAL A 93 16.50 14.60 7.30
C VAL A 93 17.55 15.22 8.21
N ASP A 94 17.12 15.55 9.41
CA ASP A 94 17.97 15.98 10.52
C ASP A 94 18.95 14.84 10.84
N ARG A 95 20.21 14.95 10.38
CA ARG A 95 21.18 13.83 10.38
C ARG A 95 21.59 13.38 11.77
N ASP A 96 21.28 14.16 12.81
CA ASP A 96 21.58 13.87 14.21
C ASP A 96 20.49 13.08 14.94
N LYS A 97 19.35 12.78 14.29
CA LYS A 97 18.33 11.88 14.85
C LYS A 97 18.53 10.46 14.30
N PRO A 98 18.51 9.41 15.15
CA PRO A 98 18.63 8.04 14.69
C PRO A 98 17.54 7.75 13.66
N ARG A 99 17.96 7.31 12.48
CA ARG A 99 17.05 6.90 11.40
C ARG A 99 16.29 5.65 11.87
N PRO A 100 15.01 5.48 11.50
CA PRO A 100 14.26 4.25 11.80
C PRO A 100 14.74 3.00 11.01
N SER A 101 16.02 2.93 10.64
CA SER A 101 16.56 1.95 9.69
C SER A 101 16.80 0.56 10.26
N ASP A 102 16.60 0.32 11.56
CA ASP A 102 16.92 -0.97 12.17
C ASP A 102 15.70 -1.90 12.40
N GLN A 103 14.48 -1.52 11.96
CA GLN A 103 13.28 -2.36 12.20
C GLN A 103 12.43 -2.73 10.97
N TYR A 104 12.68 -2.21 9.77
CA TYR A 104 11.69 -2.29 8.68
C TYR A 104 12.11 -3.08 7.42
N ILE A 105 13.25 -3.78 7.42
CA ILE A 105 13.68 -4.58 6.25
C ILE A 105 13.13 -6.04 6.28
N SER A 106 12.49 -6.52 7.35
CA SER A 106 12.13 -7.95 7.45
C SER A 106 10.72 -8.36 6.97
N ALA A 107 9.87 -7.43 6.53
CA ALA A 107 8.48 -7.78 6.19
C ALA A 107 8.19 -8.03 4.69
N THR A 108 9.17 -7.92 3.79
CA THR A 108 8.88 -7.82 2.34
C THR A 108 9.37 -8.96 1.45
N GLU A 109 10.22 -9.88 1.88
CA GLU A 109 10.59 -11.04 1.03
C GLU A 109 9.86 -12.33 1.39
N ALA A 110 9.64 -12.63 2.67
CA ALA A 110 8.98 -13.87 3.09
C ALA A 110 7.45 -13.86 2.85
N GLY A 111 6.79 -12.70 3.04
CA GLY A 111 5.34 -12.57 2.84
C GLY A 111 4.92 -12.58 1.36
N PHE A 112 5.73 -12.00 0.48
CA PHE A 112 5.45 -11.94 -0.95
C PHE A 112 5.63 -13.28 -1.66
N ALA A 113 6.62 -14.09 -1.25
CA ALA A 113 6.80 -15.44 -1.80
C ALA A 113 5.68 -16.41 -1.38
N ALA A 114 5.01 -16.16 -0.25
CA ALA A 114 3.87 -16.98 0.19
C ALA A 114 2.58 -16.62 -0.55
N ALA A 115 2.34 -15.33 -0.83
CA ALA A 115 1.13 -14.87 -1.52
C ALA A 115 1.10 -15.27 -3.01
N MET A 116 2.25 -15.33 -3.70
CA MET A 116 2.29 -15.80 -5.09
C MET A 116 2.26 -17.34 -5.23
N ARG A 117 2.59 -18.11 -4.18
CA ARG A 117 2.51 -19.59 -4.24
C ARG A 117 1.10 -20.15 -4.03
N LEU A 118 0.19 -19.37 -3.46
CA LEU A 118 -1.19 -19.82 -3.24
C LEU A 118 -2.08 -19.72 -4.49
N HIS A 119 -1.65 -18.99 -5.52
CA HIS A 119 -2.45 -18.83 -6.74
C HIS A 119 -2.18 -19.90 -7.82
N ASP A 120 -1.05 -20.62 -7.74
CA ASP A 120 -0.69 -21.68 -8.70
C ASP A 120 -1.01 -23.11 -8.21
N ASN A 121 -1.28 -23.31 -6.91
CA ASN A 121 -1.54 -24.65 -6.36
C ASN A 121 -3.03 -25.07 -6.33
N ASN A 122 -3.95 -24.22 -6.78
CA ASN A 122 -5.39 -24.50 -6.71
C ASN A 122 -5.98 -25.10 -8.02
N LEU A 123 -5.13 -25.65 -8.90
CA LEU A 123 -5.56 -26.28 -10.15
C LEU A 123 -5.24 -27.78 -10.28
N THR A 124 -4.80 -28.45 -9.22
CA THR A 124 -4.41 -29.88 -9.31
C THR A 124 -4.92 -30.83 -8.21
N GLU A 125 -5.89 -30.45 -7.38
CA GLU A 125 -6.46 -31.39 -6.38
C GLU A 125 -8.00 -31.45 -6.38
N ASN A 126 -8.62 -31.41 -7.56
CA ASN A 126 -10.01 -31.84 -7.75
C ASN A 126 -10.05 -33.02 -8.73
N LEU A 127 -9.66 -34.21 -8.26
CA LEU A 127 -10.00 -35.50 -8.86
C LEU A 127 -9.55 -36.61 -7.91
N SER A 128 -10.34 -36.88 -6.86
CA SER A 128 -10.40 -38.17 -6.16
C SER A 128 -11.50 -38.16 -5.10
N ILE A 129 -12.76 -38.28 -5.52
CA ILE A 129 -13.82 -38.86 -4.69
C ILE A 129 -14.62 -39.81 -5.60
N GLU A 130 -15.09 -40.91 -5.00
CA GLU A 130 -15.82 -42.08 -5.54
C GLU A 130 -14.84 -43.19 -5.99
N GLU A 131 -14.77 -44.34 -5.32
CA GLU A 131 -15.89 -45.25 -5.09
C GLU A 131 -16.00 -45.89 -3.69
N GLU A 132 -17.24 -46.22 -3.43
CA GLU A 132 -17.91 -46.82 -2.30
C GLU A 132 -17.57 -48.28 -1.94
N THR A 133 -17.81 -48.57 -0.65
CA THR A 133 -18.51 -49.73 -0.11
C THR A 133 -17.85 -51.11 0.07
N SER A 134 -18.14 -51.63 1.27
CA SER A 134 -18.42 -53.03 1.60
C SER A 134 -17.25 -53.87 2.10
N ARG A 135 -17.25 -54.08 3.43
CA ARG A 135 -17.47 -55.41 4.04
C ARG A 135 -17.52 -55.32 5.55
N GLN A 136 -18.74 -55.28 6.09
CA GLN A 136 -19.05 -56.00 7.33
C GLN A 136 -19.32 -57.45 6.94
N SER A 137 -18.57 -58.38 7.53
CA SER A 137 -19.03 -59.66 8.12
C SER A 137 -17.82 -60.39 8.64
#